data_AF-A0A3B9KWF6-F1
#
_entry.id   AF-A0A3B9KWF6-F1
#
_cell.length_a   1.000
_cell.length_b   1.000
_cell.length_c   1.000
_cell.angle_alpha   90.00
_cell.angle_beta   90.00
_cell.angle_gamma   90.00
#
_symmetry.space_group_name_H-M   'P 1'
#
loop_
_entity.id
_entity.type
_entity.pdbx_description
1 polymer ?
#
loop_
_entity_poly.entity_id
_entity_poly.type
_entity_poly.pdbx_seq_one_letter_code
_entity_poly.pdbx_strand_id
1 'polypeptide(L)'
;MKRTLAVLFASTAMIASPAAAKNSGGAWTPEPGDVIEFDVLRKGKPFGSHSVTFGEDSNGRLTARTDVLLKAGLGPITVFKYELDATEVWQDGQLVSLNGEVNDDGKEGQVTATRAGNELDVDGTQFDGRVTASIIPSSHWNFAATKATELLSTEDGE
;
A
#
# COMPACT_ATOMS: atom_id res chain seq x y z
N MET A 1 23.78 -62.25 35.38
CA MET A 1 24.51 -61.28 34.54
C MET A 1 23.51 -60.51 33.69
N LYS A 2 23.21 -59.25 34.00
CA LYS A 2 22.44 -58.34 33.12
C LYS A 2 23.11 -56.96 33.23
N ARG A 3 23.76 -56.53 32.16
CA ARG A 3 24.40 -55.21 32.05
C ARG A 3 23.41 -54.29 31.33
N THR A 4 22.87 -53.31 32.03
CA THR A 4 22.04 -52.25 31.45
C THR A 4 22.95 -51.06 31.15
N LEU A 5 23.06 -50.72 29.86
CA LEU A 5 23.80 -49.57 29.35
C LEU A 5 22.84 -48.37 29.30
N ALA A 6 23.14 -47.32 30.07
CA ALA A 6 22.39 -46.06 30.01
C ALA A 6 22.98 -45.17 28.91
N VAL A 7 22.18 -44.83 27.91
CA VAL A 7 22.54 -43.85 26.87
C VAL A 7 21.99 -42.50 27.31
N LEU A 8 22.87 -41.53 27.58
CA LEU A 8 22.49 -40.13 27.78
C LEU A 8 22.29 -39.47 26.41
N PHE A 9 21.07 -39.00 26.14
CA PHE A 9 20.82 -38.03 25.08
C PHE A 9 21.18 -36.63 25.59
N ALA A 10 22.26 -36.05 25.07
CA ALA A 10 22.56 -34.64 25.26
C ALA A 10 21.77 -33.83 24.22
N SER A 11 20.69 -33.18 24.64
CA SER A 11 19.93 -32.25 23.81
C SER A 11 20.61 -30.88 23.80
N THR A 12 21.32 -30.56 22.72
CA THR A 12 21.87 -29.22 22.49
C THR A 12 20.75 -28.30 22.03
N ALA A 13 20.22 -27.46 22.92
CA ALA A 13 19.29 -26.41 22.55
C ALA A 13 20.04 -25.31 21.79
N MET A 14 19.77 -25.15 20.49
CA MET A 14 20.19 -23.97 19.75
C MET A 14 19.35 -22.78 20.21
N ILE A 15 19.95 -21.87 20.98
CA ILE A 15 19.33 -20.58 21.30
C ILE A 15 19.47 -19.71 20.07
N ALA A 16 18.44 -19.63 19.24
CA ALA A 16 18.34 -18.63 18.19
C ALA A 16 18.25 -17.25 18.87
N SER A 17 19.33 -16.48 18.80
CA SER A 17 19.29 -15.09 19.24
C SER A 17 18.40 -14.31 18.26
N PRO A 18 17.48 -13.46 18.74
CA PRO A 18 16.70 -12.61 17.85
C PRO A 18 17.66 -11.74 17.03
N ALA A 19 17.49 -11.74 15.72
CA ALA A 19 18.20 -10.81 14.85
C ALA A 19 17.78 -9.39 15.27
N ALA A 20 18.71 -8.65 15.86
CA ALA A 20 18.49 -7.23 16.12
C ALA A 20 18.39 -6.51 14.78
N ALA A 21 17.20 -6.06 14.42
CA ALA A 21 17.00 -5.18 13.29
C ALA A 21 17.87 -3.93 13.50
N LYS A 22 18.78 -3.65 12.56
CA LYS A 22 19.51 -2.39 12.54
C LYS A 22 18.50 -1.28 12.22
N ASN A 23 17.94 -0.64 13.24
CA ASN A 23 17.26 0.64 13.07
C ASN A 23 18.33 1.69 12.74
N SER A 24 18.64 1.86 11.46
CA SER A 24 19.16 3.14 10.97
C SER A 24 18.07 4.17 11.25
N GLY A 25 18.33 5.13 12.14
CA GLY A 25 17.35 6.12 12.60
C GLY A 25 16.83 7.11 11.55
N GLY A 26 16.91 6.78 10.25
CA GLY A 26 16.22 7.49 9.19
C GLY A 26 14.85 6.87 8.94
N ALA A 27 13.84 7.69 8.70
CA ALA A 27 12.58 7.22 8.13
C ALA A 27 12.88 6.56 6.78
N TRP A 28 12.23 5.44 6.50
CA TRP A 28 12.30 4.83 5.16
C TRP A 28 11.68 5.80 4.14
N THR A 29 12.35 5.91 2.99
CA THR A 29 11.90 6.69 1.83
C THR A 29 11.91 5.73 0.63
N PRO A 30 10.88 5.73 -0.22
CA PRO A 30 10.86 4.86 -1.39
C PRO A 30 11.95 5.21 -2.40
N GLU A 31 12.58 4.19 -2.97
CA GLU A 31 13.48 4.28 -4.12
C GLU A 31 12.87 3.58 -5.35
N PRO A 32 13.22 3.98 -6.58
CA PRO A 32 12.79 3.27 -7.77
C PRO A 32 13.18 1.77 -7.71
N GLY A 33 12.20 0.90 -7.91
CA GLY A 33 12.33 -0.55 -7.78
C GLY A 33 11.88 -1.11 -6.44
N ASP A 34 11.62 -0.27 -5.43
CA ASP A 34 10.99 -0.72 -4.19
C ASP A 34 9.56 -1.22 -4.44
N VAL A 35 9.14 -2.16 -3.60
CA VAL A 35 7.78 -2.71 -3.59
C VAL A 35 7.32 -2.87 -2.16
N ILE A 36 6.13 -2.38 -1.86
CA ILE A 36 5.36 -2.73 -0.66
C ILE A 36 4.27 -3.70 -1.09
N GLU A 37 4.15 -4.84 -0.43
CA GLU A 37 3.16 -5.87 -0.77
C GLU A 37 2.46 -6.39 0.49
N PHE A 38 1.13 -6.49 0.42
CA PHE A 38 0.29 -6.97 1.50
C PHE A 38 -0.66 -8.07 1.01
N ASP A 39 -0.65 -9.19 1.73
CA ASP A 39 -1.76 -10.14 1.71
C ASP A 39 -2.95 -9.58 2.49
N VAL A 40 -4.09 -9.42 1.83
CA VAL A 40 -5.31 -8.96 2.49
C VAL A 40 -6.07 -10.16 3.03
N LEU A 41 -6.30 -10.17 4.34
CA LEU A 41 -7.02 -11.23 5.03
C LEU A 41 -8.37 -10.73 5.58
N ARG A 42 -9.43 -11.51 5.37
CA ARG A 42 -10.74 -11.28 6.00
C ARG A 42 -11.03 -12.41 6.97
N LYS A 43 -11.08 -12.09 8.27
CA LYS A 43 -11.22 -13.07 9.36
C LYS A 43 -10.16 -14.19 9.29
N GLY A 44 -8.91 -13.81 8.98
CA GLY A 44 -7.77 -14.72 8.89
C GLY A 44 -7.73 -15.60 7.63
N LYS A 45 -8.62 -15.38 6.66
CA LYS A 45 -8.64 -16.10 5.38
C LYS A 45 -8.18 -15.19 4.23
N PRO A 46 -7.51 -15.71 3.20
CA PRO A 46 -7.16 -14.94 2.01
C PRO A 46 -8.38 -14.24 1.42
N PHE A 47 -8.22 -12.95 1.11
CA PHE A 47 -9.27 -12.11 0.56
C PHE A 47 -8.77 -11.24 -0.60
N GLY A 48 -7.46 -11.04 -0.74
CA GLY A 48 -6.92 -10.24 -1.82
C GLY A 48 -5.47 -9.84 -1.61
N SER A 49 -5.04 -8.83 -2.36
CA SER A 49 -3.72 -8.23 -2.29
C SER A 49 -3.81 -6.71 -2.39
N HIS A 50 -2.82 -6.03 -1.83
CA HIS A 50 -2.55 -4.62 -2.06
C HIS A 50 -1.03 -4.47 -2.26
N SER A 51 -0.62 -3.89 -3.38
CA SER A 51 0.77 -3.57 -3.66
C SER A 51 0.96 -2.10 -4.00
N VAL A 52 2.12 -1.55 -3.62
CA VAL A 52 2.62 -0.29 -4.14
C VAL A 52 3.99 -0.51 -4.74
N THR A 53 4.14 -0.21 -6.03
CA THR A 53 5.41 -0.27 -6.74
C THR A 53 5.95 1.13 -6.98
N PHE A 54 7.25 1.31 -6.74
CA PHE A 54 7.91 2.59 -6.87
C PHE A 54 8.79 2.63 -8.10
N GLY A 55 8.72 3.74 -8.84
CA GLY A 55 9.49 3.96 -10.06
C GLY A 55 9.92 5.42 -10.20
N GLU A 56 10.42 5.74 -11.37
CA GLU A 56 10.81 7.10 -11.74
C GLU A 56 10.29 7.42 -13.14
N ASP A 57 9.75 8.62 -13.33
CA ASP A 57 9.33 9.08 -14.66
C ASP A 57 10.48 9.68 -15.47
N SER A 58 10.22 10.10 -16.71
CA SER A 58 11.25 10.68 -17.59
C SER A 58 11.87 11.99 -17.09
N ASN A 59 11.28 12.63 -16.08
CA ASN A 59 11.77 13.88 -15.48
C ASN A 59 12.49 13.64 -14.15
N GLY A 60 12.72 12.40 -13.75
CA GLY A 60 13.35 12.08 -12.47
C GLY A 60 12.41 12.16 -11.27
N ARG A 61 11.09 12.15 -11.48
CA ARG A 61 10.09 12.24 -10.40
C ARG A 61 9.71 10.84 -9.94
N LEU A 62 9.53 10.66 -8.63
CA LEU A 62 9.07 9.42 -8.05
C LEU A 62 7.66 9.10 -8.57
N THR A 63 7.44 7.88 -9.04
CA THR A 63 6.11 7.35 -9.31
C THR A 63 5.76 6.28 -8.28
N ALA A 64 4.56 6.32 -7.73
CA ALA A 64 4.02 5.28 -6.87
C ALA A 64 2.76 4.72 -7.51
N ARG A 65 2.78 3.46 -7.93
CA ARG A 65 1.63 2.77 -8.50
C ARG A 65 1.04 1.83 -7.45
N THR A 66 -0.22 2.05 -7.12
CA THR A 66 -1.01 1.24 -6.20
C THR A 66 -1.93 0.33 -7.01
N ASP A 67 -1.92 -0.95 -6.68
CA ASP A 67 -2.82 -1.95 -7.25
C ASP A 67 -3.47 -2.72 -6.08
N VAL A 68 -4.80 -2.75 -6.03
CA VAL A 68 -5.58 -3.49 -5.03
C VAL A 68 -6.54 -4.42 -5.72
N LEU A 69 -6.55 -5.69 -5.30
CA LEU A 69 -7.50 -6.68 -5.77
C LEU A 69 -8.08 -7.42 -4.58
N LEU A 70 -9.37 -7.24 -4.32
CA LEU A 70 -10.10 -7.95 -3.28
C LEU A 70 -11.21 -8.79 -3.91
N LYS A 71 -11.35 -10.03 -3.45
CA LYS A 71 -12.33 -10.97 -4.01
C LYS A 71 -12.82 -11.94 -2.95
N ALA A 72 -14.15 -12.15 -2.92
CA ALA A 72 -14.74 -13.28 -2.21
C ALA A 72 -15.76 -14.01 -3.07
N GLY A 73 -15.92 -15.31 -2.78
CA GLY A 73 -16.83 -16.19 -3.50
C GLY A 73 -17.31 -17.38 -2.69
N LEU A 74 -18.31 -18.05 -3.22
CA LEU A 74 -18.83 -19.34 -2.75
C LEU A 74 -18.62 -20.37 -3.87
N GLY A 75 -17.56 -21.17 -3.76
CA GLY A 75 -17.17 -22.09 -4.82
C GLY A 75 -16.84 -21.32 -6.12
N PRO A 76 -17.47 -21.64 -7.27
CA PRO A 76 -17.21 -20.95 -8.54
C PRO A 76 -17.85 -19.56 -8.64
N ILE A 77 -18.72 -19.18 -7.71
CA ILE A 77 -19.48 -17.93 -7.76
C ILE A 77 -18.71 -16.82 -7.03
N THR A 78 -18.35 -15.74 -7.75
CA THR A 78 -17.84 -14.52 -7.13
C THR A 78 -19.01 -13.70 -6.60
N VAL A 79 -18.95 -13.29 -5.34
CA VAL A 79 -20.02 -12.52 -4.67
C VAL A 79 -19.58 -11.11 -4.28
N PHE A 80 -18.27 -10.85 -4.35
CA PHE A 80 -17.66 -9.55 -4.09
C PHE A 80 -16.37 -9.45 -4.90
N LYS A 81 -16.14 -8.31 -5.53
CA LYS A 81 -14.94 -7.93 -6.26
C LYS A 81 -14.71 -6.42 -6.09
N TYR A 82 -13.50 -6.06 -5.68
CA TYR A 82 -13.02 -4.70 -5.65
C TYR A 82 -11.66 -4.65 -6.34
N GLU A 83 -11.51 -3.72 -7.29
CA GLU A 83 -10.27 -3.42 -8.01
C GLU A 83 -10.00 -1.93 -7.90
N LEU A 84 -8.79 -1.55 -7.49
CA LEU A 84 -8.31 -0.17 -7.51
C LEU A 84 -6.93 -0.13 -8.17
N ASP A 85 -6.80 0.75 -9.16
CA ASP A 85 -5.54 1.12 -9.78
C ASP A 85 -5.32 2.61 -9.56
N ALA A 86 -4.21 3.00 -8.93
CA ALA A 86 -3.86 4.40 -8.76
C ALA A 86 -2.39 4.67 -9.06
N THR A 87 -2.09 5.82 -9.66
CA THR A 87 -0.73 6.28 -9.92
C THR A 87 -0.56 7.69 -9.36
N GLU A 88 0.44 7.84 -8.51
CA GLU A 88 0.87 9.12 -7.96
C GLU A 88 2.24 9.50 -8.54
N VAL A 89 2.43 10.79 -8.80
CA VAL A 89 3.72 11.36 -9.17
C VAL A 89 4.14 12.37 -8.12
N TRP A 90 5.35 12.23 -7.59
CA TRP A 90 5.89 13.05 -6.51
C TRP A 90 7.20 13.71 -6.90
N GLN A 91 7.37 14.95 -6.47
CA GLN A 91 8.60 15.70 -6.62
C GLN A 91 8.89 16.46 -5.33
N ASP A 92 10.10 16.30 -4.78
CA ASP A 92 10.53 16.99 -3.55
C ASP A 92 9.55 16.83 -2.37
N GLY A 93 8.94 15.65 -2.23
CA GLY A 93 7.96 15.33 -1.20
C GLY A 93 6.57 15.94 -1.42
N GLN A 94 6.31 16.50 -2.61
CA GLN A 94 5.03 17.10 -2.98
C GLN A 94 4.33 16.29 -4.06
N LEU A 95 3.02 16.06 -3.88
CA LEU A 95 2.20 15.38 -4.89
C LEU A 95 2.07 16.28 -6.11
N VAL A 96 2.54 15.84 -7.27
CA VAL A 96 2.41 16.55 -8.53
C VAL A 96 1.13 16.16 -9.25
N SER A 97 0.81 14.86 -9.26
CA SER A 97 -0.44 14.37 -9.82
C SER A 97 -0.89 13.05 -9.20
N LEU A 98 -2.19 12.81 -9.23
CA LEU A 98 -2.86 11.55 -8.92
C LEU A 98 -3.77 11.17 -10.10
N ASN A 99 -3.80 9.89 -10.46
CA ASN A 99 -4.81 9.30 -11.32
C ASN A 99 -5.26 7.98 -10.69
N GLY A 100 -6.54 7.83 -10.38
CA GLY A 100 -7.09 6.64 -9.76
C GLY A 100 -8.38 6.18 -10.44
N GLU A 101 -8.57 4.87 -10.51
CA GLU A 101 -9.77 4.21 -11.02
C GLU A 101 -10.14 3.06 -10.09
N VAL A 102 -11.41 2.97 -9.73
CA VAL A 102 -11.94 1.90 -8.87
C VAL A 102 -13.12 1.20 -9.54
N ASN A 103 -13.26 -0.08 -9.28
CA ASN A 103 -14.46 -0.87 -9.52
C ASN A 103 -14.84 -1.61 -8.24
N ASP A 104 -15.86 -1.12 -7.53
CA ASP A 104 -16.45 -1.78 -6.36
C ASP A 104 -17.75 -2.48 -6.75
N ASP A 105 -17.66 -3.78 -7.03
CA ASP A 105 -18.81 -4.61 -7.41
C ASP A 105 -19.63 -4.06 -8.59
N GLY A 106 -18.94 -3.51 -9.59
CA GLY A 106 -19.53 -2.91 -10.79
C GLY A 106 -19.91 -1.43 -10.62
N LYS A 107 -19.63 -0.82 -9.46
CA LYS A 107 -19.70 0.63 -9.28
C LYS A 107 -18.32 1.21 -9.58
N GLU A 108 -18.25 1.97 -10.66
CA GLU A 108 -17.01 2.60 -11.10
C GLU A 108 -16.85 3.98 -10.45
N GLY A 109 -15.60 4.30 -10.10
CA GLY A 109 -15.19 5.61 -9.63
C GLY A 109 -13.84 5.99 -10.25
N GLN A 110 -13.58 7.28 -10.35
CA GLN A 110 -12.32 7.80 -10.84
C GLN A 110 -11.95 9.09 -10.11
N VAL A 111 -10.65 9.37 -10.08
CA VAL A 111 -10.11 10.66 -9.65
C VAL A 111 -8.88 11.03 -10.45
N THR A 112 -8.81 12.27 -10.87
CA THR A 112 -7.56 12.91 -11.28
C THR A 112 -7.30 14.10 -10.38
N ALA A 113 -6.03 14.33 -10.02
CA ALA A 113 -5.63 15.55 -9.35
C ALA A 113 -4.32 16.06 -9.94
N THR A 114 -4.22 17.37 -10.19
CA THR A 114 -3.00 17.99 -10.72
C THR A 114 -2.62 19.22 -9.90
N ARG A 115 -1.34 19.36 -9.56
CA ARG A 115 -0.84 20.52 -8.80
C ARG A 115 -0.94 21.81 -9.63
N ALA A 116 -1.60 22.80 -9.06
CA ALA A 116 -1.71 24.16 -9.56
C ALA A 116 -1.22 25.15 -8.48
N GLY A 117 0.09 25.32 -8.38
CA GLY A 117 0.71 26.15 -7.34
C GLY A 117 0.55 25.55 -5.95
N ASN A 118 -0.23 26.21 -5.09
CA ASN A 118 -0.49 25.80 -3.70
C ASN A 118 -1.77 24.96 -3.53
N GLU A 119 -2.44 24.64 -4.64
CA GLU A 119 -3.65 23.83 -4.68
C GLU A 119 -3.45 22.60 -5.58
N LEU A 120 -4.30 21.59 -5.40
CA LEU A 120 -4.55 20.55 -6.40
C LEU A 120 -5.90 20.85 -7.05
N ASP A 121 -5.96 20.80 -8.37
CA ASP A 121 -7.19 20.77 -9.14
C ASP A 121 -7.64 19.31 -9.24
N VAL A 122 -8.78 18.98 -8.64
CA VAL A 122 -9.30 17.61 -8.52
C VAL A 122 -10.57 17.47 -9.36
N ASP A 123 -10.60 16.42 -10.18
CA ASP A 123 -11.77 15.97 -10.93
C ASP A 123 -12.00 14.49 -10.56
N GLY A 124 -12.96 14.24 -9.68
CA GLY A 124 -13.32 12.92 -9.20
C GLY A 124 -14.82 12.68 -9.22
N THR A 125 -15.21 11.41 -9.18
CA THR A 125 -16.63 11.00 -9.23
C THR A 125 -17.46 11.56 -8.07
N GLN A 126 -16.87 11.73 -6.88
CA GLN A 126 -17.55 12.29 -5.70
C GLN A 126 -17.17 13.74 -5.38
N PHE A 127 -16.08 14.25 -5.96
CA PHE A 127 -15.60 15.60 -5.72
C PHE A 127 -14.96 16.23 -6.95
N ASP A 128 -15.39 17.44 -7.28
CA ASP A 128 -14.77 18.31 -8.28
C ASP A 128 -14.46 19.65 -7.62
N GLY A 129 -13.20 20.08 -7.66
CA GLY A 129 -12.79 21.36 -7.13
C GLY A 129 -11.33 21.45 -6.73
N ARG A 130 -11.00 22.51 -5.99
CA ARG A 130 -9.64 22.75 -5.51
C ARG A 130 -9.49 22.41 -4.03
N VAL A 131 -8.39 21.75 -3.72
CA VAL A 131 -7.98 21.41 -2.35
C VAL A 131 -6.57 21.91 -2.10
N THR A 132 -6.17 21.99 -0.82
CA THR A 132 -4.79 22.33 -0.47
C THR A 132 -3.82 21.32 -1.08
N ALA A 133 -2.71 21.78 -1.65
CA ALA A 133 -1.71 20.88 -2.22
C ALA A 133 -0.86 20.12 -1.17
N SER A 134 -1.22 20.24 0.11
CA SER A 134 -0.66 19.47 1.22
C SER A 134 -1.49 18.21 1.55
N ILE A 135 -2.68 18.04 0.95
CA ILE A 135 -3.48 16.83 1.10
C ILE A 135 -2.72 15.61 0.57
N ILE A 136 -2.88 14.47 1.25
CA ILE A 136 -2.18 13.23 0.92
C ILE A 136 -3.19 12.23 0.35
N PRO A 137 -2.88 11.51 -0.73
CA PRO A 137 -3.73 10.45 -1.25
C PRO A 137 -3.89 9.30 -0.24
N SER A 138 -5.05 8.64 -0.30
CA SER A 138 -5.40 7.45 0.47
C SER A 138 -4.85 6.13 -0.14
N SER A 139 -3.63 6.14 -0.66
CA SER A 139 -2.94 4.94 -1.17
C SER A 139 -2.26 4.10 -0.07
N HIS A 140 -2.28 4.57 1.18
CA HIS A 140 -1.82 3.84 2.37
C HIS A 140 -0.34 3.43 2.41
N TRP A 141 0.53 3.93 1.51
CA TRP A 141 1.98 3.75 1.62
C TRP A 141 2.69 4.92 2.31
N ASN A 142 2.18 6.14 2.12
CA ASN A 142 2.86 7.35 2.58
C ASN A 142 2.62 7.57 4.08
N PHE A 143 3.70 7.50 4.87
CA PHE A 143 3.64 7.67 6.33
C PHE A 143 2.98 8.99 6.78
N ALA A 144 3.06 10.05 5.96
CA ALA A 144 2.41 11.33 6.22
C ALA A 144 0.88 11.19 6.39
N ALA A 145 0.26 10.21 5.73
CA ALA A 145 -1.18 9.94 5.86
C ALA A 145 -1.58 9.61 7.31
N THR A 146 -0.68 9.04 8.12
CA THR A 146 -0.95 8.74 9.54
C THR A 146 -1.06 9.97 10.45
N LYS A 147 -0.70 11.15 9.93
CA LYS A 147 -0.74 12.44 10.62
C LYS A 147 -1.76 13.40 10.02
N ALA A 148 -2.36 13.04 8.90
CA ALA A 148 -3.35 13.86 8.23
C ALA A 148 -4.72 13.76 8.94
N THR A 149 -5.47 14.85 8.91
CA THR A 149 -6.87 14.89 9.37
C THR A 149 -7.86 14.60 8.25
N GLU A 150 -7.42 14.82 7.01
CA GLU A 150 -8.17 14.63 5.77
C GLU A 150 -7.22 13.98 4.74
N LEU A 151 -7.75 13.11 3.90
CA LEU A 151 -7.03 12.46 2.81
C LEU A 151 -7.81 12.67 1.53
N LEU A 152 -7.12 12.64 0.39
CA LEU A 152 -7.77 12.60 -0.91
C LEU A 152 -8.06 11.14 -1.25
N SER A 153 -9.34 10.79 -1.46
CA SER A 153 -9.71 9.46 -1.96
C SER A 153 -8.99 9.16 -3.28
N THR A 154 -8.25 8.05 -3.35
CA THR A 154 -7.66 7.54 -4.60
C THR A 154 -8.69 6.84 -5.49
N GLU A 155 -9.90 6.64 -4.98
CA GLU A 155 -10.98 5.95 -5.67
C GLU A 155 -11.84 6.92 -6.47
N ASP A 156 -12.21 8.05 -5.86
CA ASP A 156 -13.28 8.92 -6.38
C ASP A 156 -13.17 10.41 -6.00
N GLY A 157 -12.10 10.79 -5.28
CA GLY A 157 -11.78 12.18 -4.94
C GLY A 157 -12.45 12.75 -3.68
N GLU A 158 -13.31 12.01 -2.98
CA GLU A 158 -13.90 12.42 -1.68
C GLU A 158 -12.83 12.78 -0.61
#